data_AF-A0A6A4UZ97-F1
#
_entry.id   AF-A0A6A4UZ97-F1
#
_cell.length_a   1.000
_cell.length_b   1.000
_cell.length_c   1.000
_cell.angle_alpha   90.00
_cell.angle_beta   90.00
_cell.angle_gamma   90.00
#
_symmetry.space_group_name_H-M   'P 1'
#
loop_
_entity.id
_entity.type
_entity.pdbx_description
1 polymer ?
#
loop_
_entity_poly.entity_id
_entity_poly.type
_entity_poly.pdbx_seq_one_letter_code
_entity_poly.pdbx_strand_id
1 'polypeptide(L)' 'MNKLIALICVISWSGFWAFGYLALSATADSQQLTVATILAAVGFLSGTFAYIALGRQHH' A
#
# COMPACT_ATOMS: atom_id res chain seq x y z
N MET A 1 17.22 -11.80 5.66
CA MET A 1 17.05 -11.41 4.23
C MET A 1 16.31 -10.07 4.17
N ASN A 2 16.82 -9.06 4.88
CA ASN A 2 16.00 -7.93 5.32
C ASN A 2 15.83 -6.85 4.24
N LYS A 3 16.77 -6.76 3.27
CA LYS A 3 16.69 -5.78 2.18
C LYS A 3 15.48 -5.99 1.26
N LEU A 4 15.12 -7.25 1.01
CA LEU A 4 14.01 -7.60 0.11
C LEU A 4 12.66 -7.23 0.73
N ILE A 5 12.51 -7.48 2.02
CA ILE A 5 11.32 -7.10 2.79
C ILE A 5 11.23 -5.57 2.92
N ALA A 6 12.37 -4.88 3.08
CA ALA A 6 12.41 -3.43 3.13
C ALA A 6 11.94 -2.81 1.80
N LEU A 7 12.38 -3.38 0.67
CA LEU A 7 11.93 -2.99 -0.67
C LEU A 7 10.42 -3.19 -0.85
N ILE A 8 9.88 -4.35 -0.47
CA ILE A 8 8.44 -4.64 -0.56
C ILE A 8 7.64 -3.66 0.32
N CYS A 9 8.16 -3.30 1.49
CA CYS A 9 7.54 -2.36 2.40
C CYS A 9 7.47 -0.95 1.78
N VAL A 10 8.56 -0.48 1.17
CA VAL A 10 8.61 0.82 0.48
C VAL A 10 7.65 0.83 -0.73
N ILE A 11 7.70 -0.21 -1.58
CA ILE A 11 6.85 -0.29 -2.77
C ILE A 11 5.36 -0.35 -2.38
N SER A 12 5.01 -1.12 -1.35
CA SER A 12 3.63 -1.20 -0.86
C SER A 12 3.15 0.15 -0.32
N TRP A 13 4.00 0.88 0.41
CA TRP A 13 3.64 2.20 0.96
C TRP A 13 3.52 3.26 -0.13
N SER A 14 4.42 3.24 -1.12
CA SER A 14 4.32 4.11 -2.30
C SER A 14 3.07 3.81 -3.12
N GLY A 15 2.72 2.53 -3.31
CA GLY A 15 1.48 2.11 -3.97
C GLY A 15 0.24 2.57 -3.21
N PHE A 16 0.21 2.39 -1.89
CA PHE A 16 -0.87 2.87 -1.04
C PHE A 16 -1.10 4.38 -1.19
N TRP A 17 -0.04 5.20 -1.16
CA TRP A 17 -0.18 6.65 -1.30
C TRP A 17 -0.58 7.08 -2.72
N ALA A 18 -0.07 6.42 -3.76
CA ALA A 18 -0.46 6.71 -5.14
C ALA A 18 -1.94 6.42 -5.40
N PHE A 19 -2.41 5.23 -5.02
CA PHE A 19 -3.82 4.85 -5.20
C PHE A 19 -4.75 5.51 -4.18
N GLY A 20 -4.27 5.83 -2.98
CA GLY A 20 -4.97 6.62 -1.99
C GLY A 20 -5.20 8.06 -2.48
N TYR A 21 -4.22 8.69 -3.11
CA TYR A 21 -4.40 10.00 -3.73
C TYR A 21 -5.40 9.96 -4.88
N LEU A 22 -5.32 8.94 -5.75
CA LEU A 22 -6.31 8.73 -6.82
C LEU A 22 -7.72 8.53 -6.26
N ALA A 23 -7.88 7.84 -5.13
CA ALA A 23 -9.16 7.71 -4.45
C ALA A 23 -9.66 9.05 -3.88
N LEU A 24 -8.79 9.86 -3.28
CA LEU A 24 -9.17 11.18 -2.75
C LEU A 24 -9.49 12.20 -3.86
N SER A 25 -8.82 12.13 -5.01
CA SER A 25 -9.04 13.05 -6.14
C SER A 25 -10.10 12.58 -7.14
N ALA A 26 -10.70 11.40 -6.95
CA ALA A 26 -11.77 10.92 -7.81
C ALA A 26 -13.09 11.63 -7.48
N THR A 27 -13.41 12.69 -8.23
CA THR A 27 -14.55 13.58 -7.94
C THR A 27 -15.86 13.20 -8.63
N ALA A 28 -15.83 12.41 -9.71
CA ALA A 28 -16.99 12.25 -10.61
C ALA A 28 -17.39 10.81 -10.94
N ASP A 29 -16.52 9.83 -10.69
CA ASP A 29 -16.73 8.46 -11.17
C ASP A 29 -16.69 7.46 -10.00
N SER A 30 -17.87 7.01 -9.58
CA SER A 30 -18.06 6.06 -8.46
C SER A 30 -17.29 4.75 -8.68
N GLN A 31 -17.06 4.35 -9.93
CA GLN A 31 -16.32 3.14 -10.27
C GLN A 31 -14.82 3.34 -10.09
N GLN A 32 -14.26 4.50 -10.49
CA GLN A 32 -12.86 4.84 -10.19
C GLN A 32 -12.60 4.93 -8.68
N LEU A 33 -13.52 5.55 -7.93
CA LEU A 33 -13.44 5.61 -6.47
C LEU A 33 -13.35 4.20 -5.85
N THR A 34 -14.20 3.27 -6.31
CA THR A 34 -14.23 1.89 -5.80
C THR A 34 -12.94 1.14 -6.13
N VAL A 35 -12.44 1.25 -7.36
CA VAL A 35 -11.19 0.58 -7.76
C VAL A 35 -9.98 1.17 -7.03
N ALA A 36 -9.90 2.50 -6.92
CA ALA A 36 -8.80 3.19 -6.24
C ALA A 36 -8.78 2.88 -4.73
N THR A 37 -9.94 2.82 -4.08
CA THR A 37 -10.06 2.45 -2.67
C THR A 37 -9.67 0.99 -2.41
N ILE A 38 -10.04 0.05 -3.30
CA ILE A 38 -9.62 -1.35 -3.18
C ILE A 38 -8.09 -1.47 -3.36
N LEU A 39 -7.52 -0.80 -4.36
CA LEU A 39 -6.06 -0.81 -4.55
C LEU A 39 -5.31 -0.17 -3.37
N ALA A 40 -5.85 0.92 -2.82
CA ALA A 40 -5.31 1.52 -1.59
C ALA A 40 -5.40 0.53 -0.41
N ALA A 41 -6.54 -0.12 -0.20
CA ALA A 41 -6.71 -1.10 0.88
C ALA A 41 -5.73 -2.28 0.76
N VAL A 42 -5.51 -2.79 -0.47
CA VAL A 42 -4.53 -3.85 -0.74
C VAL A 42 -3.10 -3.37 -0.46
N GLY A 43 -2.73 -2.16 -0.92
CA GLY A 43 -1.40 -1.58 -0.64
C GLY A 43 -1.15 -1.32 0.85
N PHE A 44 -2.20 -0.95 1.60
CA PHE A 44 -2.13 -0.75 3.04
C PHE A 44 -1.93 -2.07 3.79
N LEU A 45 -2.66 -3.12 3.40
CA LEU A 45 -2.53 -4.46 3.98
C LEU A 45 -1.16 -5.06 3.67
N SER A 46 -0.71 -5.01 2.41
CA SER A 46 0.61 -5.54 2.03
C SER A 46 1.75 -4.76 2.68
N GLY A 47 1.62 -3.43 2.79
CA GLY A 47 2.59 -2.56 3.46
C GLY A 47 2.70 -2.83 4.96
N THR A 48 1.56 -2.98 5.64
CA THR A 48 1.52 -3.29 7.08
C THR A 48 2.11 -4.69 7.36
N PHE A 49 1.77 -5.69 6.53
CA PHE A 49 2.34 -7.04 6.65
C PHE A 49 3.86 -7.05 6.41
N ALA A 50 4.33 -6.34 5.39
CA ALA A 50 5.76 -6.20 5.10
C ALA A 50 6.50 -5.48 6.24
N TYR A 51 5.90 -4.46 6.83
CA TYR A 51 6.48 -3.72 7.96
C TYR A 51 6.62 -4.60 9.21
N ILE A 52 5.56 -5.33 9.57
CA ILE A 52 5.59 -6.28 10.70
C ILE A 52 6.61 -7.41 10.43
N ALA A 53 6.66 -7.93 9.20
CA ALA A 53 7.63 -8.95 8.81
C ALA A 53 9.08 -8.44 8.88
N LEU A 54 9.33 -7.18 8.51
CA LEU A 54 10.65 -6.56 8.60
C LEU A 54 11.11 -6.43 10.06
N GLY A 55 10.24 -5.94 10.94
CA GLY A 55 10.53 -5.80 12.37
C GLY A 55 10.77 -7.15 13.05
N ARG A 56 10.04 -8.19 12.64
CA ARG A 56 10.18 -9.54 13.21
C ARG A 56 11.45 -10.27 12.74
N GLN A 57 12.01 -9.93 11.58
CA GLN A 57 13.29 -10.48 11.10
C GLN A 57 14.52 -9.71 11.60
N HIS A 58 14.34 -8.62 12.33
CA HIS A 58 15.42 -7.83 12.92
C HIS A 58 15.73 -8.19 14.39
N HIS A 59 14.92 -9.05 15.01
CA HIS A 59 15.16 -9.68 16.31
C HIS A 59 15.76 -11.08 16.14
#